data_AF-A0A2E0PUM4-F1
#
_entry.id   AF-A0A2E0PUM4-F1
#
_cell.length_a   1.000
_cell.length_b   1.000
_cell.length_c   1.000
_cell.angle_alpha   90.00
_cell.angle_beta   90.00
_cell.angle_gamma   90.00
#
_symmetry.space_group_name_H-M   'P 1'
#
loop_
_entity.id
_entity.type
_entity.pdbx_description
1 polymer ?
#
loop_
_entity_poly.entity_id
_entity_poly.type
_entity_poly.pdbx_seq_one_letter_code
_entity_poly.pdbx_strand_id
1 'polypeptide(L)'
;MKIEFETNIIGYKEARLFKLIVDSMLQYDKLSPSLNSLVLSLESQLQEFLDNPEFLYFEDELNDELYISHPNELEHPSFIKSIRGFFGPSRREIELSKQRQALIERAERAEISAFESLAETAKVERERDELRGKLKQLKNEAN
;
A
#
# COMPACT_ATOMS: atom_id res chain seq x y z
N MET A 1 -9.40 25.61 -4.26
CA MET A 1 -8.21 24.72 -4.30
C MET A 1 -7.68 24.78 -5.72
N LYS A 2 -6.39 25.01 -5.90
CA LYS A 2 -5.73 25.04 -7.22
C LYS A 2 -4.79 23.85 -7.27
N ILE A 3 -4.87 23.04 -8.31
CA ILE A 3 -3.93 21.94 -8.52
C ILE A 3 -2.74 22.48 -9.30
N GLU A 4 -1.55 22.11 -8.88
CA GLU A 4 -0.30 22.50 -9.52
C GLU A 4 0.40 21.23 -9.99
N PHE A 5 0.77 21.20 -11.27
CA PHE A 5 1.58 20.16 -11.88
C PHE A 5 2.94 20.76 -12.27
N GLU A 6 3.95 19.91 -12.38
CA GLU A 6 5.22 20.31 -12.97
C GLU A 6 5.01 20.73 -14.44
N THR A 7 5.67 21.80 -14.89
CA THR A 7 5.57 22.30 -16.28
C THR A 7 6.46 21.53 -17.26
N ASN A 8 6.82 20.30 -16.93
CA ASN A 8 7.64 19.40 -17.74
C ASN A 8 6.78 18.26 -18.30
N ILE A 9 7.40 17.37 -19.10
CA ILE A 9 6.70 16.22 -19.69
C ILE A 9 6.07 15.29 -18.63
N ILE A 10 6.64 15.22 -17.42
CA ILE A 10 6.13 14.38 -16.34
C ILE A 10 4.80 14.96 -15.83
N GLY A 11 4.77 16.24 -15.48
CA GLY A 11 3.54 16.90 -15.02
C GLY A 11 2.46 16.96 -16.10
N TYR A 12 2.82 17.07 -17.38
CA TYR A 12 1.88 16.92 -18.49
C TYR A 12 1.26 15.51 -18.56
N LYS A 13 2.07 14.45 -18.41
CA LYS A 13 1.58 13.05 -18.35
C LYS A 13 0.64 12.85 -17.15
N GLU A 14 0.99 13.38 -15.99
CA GLU A 14 0.18 13.30 -14.77
C GLU A 14 -1.16 14.04 -14.93
N ALA A 15 -1.15 15.26 -15.46
CA ALA A 15 -2.35 16.03 -15.72
C ALA A 15 -3.28 15.31 -16.72
N ARG A 16 -2.73 14.71 -17.78
CA ARG A 16 -3.50 13.95 -18.79
C ARG A 16 -4.12 12.68 -18.19
N LEU A 17 -3.37 11.93 -17.37
CA LEU A 17 -3.90 10.78 -16.65
C LEU A 17 -5.01 11.18 -15.68
N PHE A 18 -4.82 12.28 -14.96
CA PHE A 18 -5.81 12.73 -13.99
C PHE A 18 -7.09 13.23 -14.68
N LYS A 19 -6.96 13.93 -15.81
CA LYS A 19 -8.10 14.32 -16.63
C LYS A 19 -8.93 13.12 -17.06
N LEU A 20 -8.30 12.05 -17.52
CA LEU A 20 -9.00 10.84 -17.92
C LEU A 20 -9.82 10.21 -16.77
N ILE A 21 -9.32 10.31 -15.53
CA ILE A 21 -10.05 9.87 -14.34
C ILE A 21 -11.24 10.81 -14.06
N VAL A 22 -11.04 12.12 -14.11
CA VAL A 22 -12.10 13.12 -13.92
C VAL A 22 -13.21 12.94 -14.95
N ASP A 23 -12.85 12.76 -16.23
CA ASP A 23 -13.78 12.50 -17.33
C ASP A 23 -14.59 11.21 -17.08
N SER A 24 -13.92 10.15 -16.58
CA SER A 24 -14.61 8.89 -16.22
C SER A 24 -15.59 9.05 -15.07
N MET A 25 -15.30 9.94 -14.10
CA MET A 25 -16.19 10.24 -12.99
C MET A 25 -17.41 11.02 -13.47
N LEU A 26 -17.25 11.95 -14.41
CA LEU A 26 -18.36 12.71 -15.00
C LEU A 26 -19.34 11.83 -15.78
N GLN A 27 -18.88 10.71 -16.33
CA GLN A 27 -19.74 9.73 -17.00
C GLN A 27 -20.57 8.88 -16.04
N TYR A 28 -20.25 8.92 -14.74
CA TYR A 28 -20.96 8.17 -13.72
C TYR A 28 -22.19 8.97 -13.24
N ASP A 29 -23.38 8.55 -13.69
CA ASP A 29 -24.69 9.20 -13.45
C ASP A 29 -25.12 9.34 -11.97
N LYS A 30 -24.31 8.86 -11.01
CA LYS A 30 -24.64 8.78 -9.57
C LYS A 30 -23.72 9.61 -8.67
N LEU A 31 -23.10 10.67 -9.17
CA LEU A 31 -22.36 11.59 -8.31
C LEU A 31 -23.29 12.45 -7.46
N SER A 32 -22.92 12.67 -6.19
CA SER A 32 -23.62 13.65 -5.35
C SER A 32 -23.42 15.06 -5.91
N PRO A 33 -24.33 16.02 -5.67
CA PRO A 33 -24.22 17.37 -6.22
C PRO A 33 -22.92 18.10 -5.86
N SER A 34 -22.40 17.86 -4.65
CA SER A 34 -21.14 18.43 -4.18
C SER A 34 -19.91 17.79 -4.82
N LEU A 35 -19.97 16.49 -5.13
CA LEU A 35 -18.91 15.82 -5.86
C LEU A 35 -18.93 16.23 -7.33
N ASN A 36 -20.11 16.36 -7.94
CA ASN A 36 -20.25 16.77 -9.32
C ASN A 36 -19.67 18.18 -9.56
N SER A 37 -19.98 19.15 -8.68
CA SER A 37 -19.41 20.50 -8.79
C SER A 37 -17.90 20.54 -8.57
N LEU A 38 -17.37 19.66 -7.72
CA LEU A 38 -15.93 19.51 -7.52
C LEU A 38 -15.27 18.91 -8.77
N VAL A 39 -15.81 17.81 -9.31
CA VAL A 39 -15.27 17.13 -10.50
C VAL A 39 -15.28 18.07 -11.72
N LEU A 40 -16.35 18.84 -11.95
CA LEU A 40 -16.40 19.85 -13.01
C LEU A 40 -15.37 20.98 -12.83
N SER A 41 -15.13 21.39 -11.58
CA SER A 41 -14.08 22.37 -11.27
C SER A 41 -12.68 21.82 -11.54
N LEU A 42 -12.44 20.55 -11.22
CA LEU A 42 -11.19 19.85 -11.52
C LEU A 42 -10.98 19.67 -13.03
N GLU A 43 -12.02 19.29 -13.76
CA GLU A 43 -12.01 19.16 -15.22
C GLU A 43 -11.58 20.48 -15.86
N SER A 44 -12.20 21.60 -15.45
CA SER A 44 -11.86 22.92 -15.98
C SER A 44 -10.41 23.33 -15.68
N GLN A 45 -9.90 23.05 -14.48
CA GLN A 45 -8.51 23.36 -14.13
C GLN A 45 -7.50 22.51 -14.92
N LEU A 46 -7.82 21.24 -15.14
CA LEU A 46 -6.99 20.33 -15.92
C LEU A 46 -7.00 20.68 -17.40
N GLN A 47 -8.16 21.07 -17.93
CA GLN A 47 -8.28 21.57 -19.30
C GLN A 47 -7.43 22.83 -19.50
N GLU A 48 -7.53 23.82 -18.60
CA GLU A 48 -6.74 25.05 -18.66
C GLU A 48 -5.23 24.78 -18.63
N PHE A 49 -4.79 23.83 -17.79
CA PHE A 49 -3.37 23.45 -17.72
C PHE A 49 -2.91 22.73 -19.01
N LEU A 50 -3.70 21.78 -19.52
CA LEU A 50 -3.33 21.01 -20.70
C LEU A 50 -3.37 21.82 -22.00
N ASP A 51 -4.21 22.86 -22.08
CA ASP A 51 -4.31 23.77 -23.22
C ASP A 51 -3.15 24.80 -23.27
N ASN A 52 -2.19 24.71 -22.35
CA ASN A 52 -1.00 25.56 -22.39
C ASN A 52 -0.18 25.28 -23.66
N PRO A 53 0.11 26.30 -24.50
CA PRO A 53 0.86 26.14 -25.74
C PRO A 53 2.28 25.59 -25.55
N GLU A 54 2.86 25.67 -24.35
CA GLU A 54 4.15 25.05 -24.04
C GLU A 54 4.15 23.53 -24.19
N PHE A 55 2.97 22.89 -24.12
CA PHE A 55 2.82 21.43 -24.19
C PHE A 55 2.55 20.88 -25.59
N LEU A 56 2.40 21.74 -26.60
CA LEU A 56 2.23 21.33 -28.01
C LEU A 56 3.35 20.39 -28.49
N TYR A 57 4.57 20.53 -27.96
CA TYR A 57 5.71 19.67 -28.30
C TYR A 57 5.63 18.26 -27.69
N PHE A 58 4.82 18.07 -26.64
CA PHE A 58 4.67 16.77 -25.97
C PHE A 58 3.52 15.94 -26.54
N GLU A 59 2.63 16.54 -27.34
CA GLU A 59 1.53 15.82 -28.00
C GLU A 59 2.04 14.75 -28.98
N ASP A 60 3.10 15.05 -29.73
CA ASP A 60 3.67 14.14 -30.73
C ASP A 60 4.39 12.93 -30.13
N GLU A 61 5.07 13.08 -28.98
CA GLU A 61 5.77 11.97 -28.31
C GLU A 61 4.84 11.05 -27.52
N LEU A 62 3.67 11.54 -27.10
CA LEU A 62 2.77 10.82 -26.19
C LEU A 62 1.63 10.07 -26.85
N ASN A 63 1.40 10.31 -28.15
CA ASN A 63 0.40 9.57 -28.91
C ASN A 63 0.73 8.06 -29.03
N ASP A 64 1.99 7.65 -28.86
CA ASP A 64 2.38 6.23 -28.91
C ASP A 64 2.26 5.48 -27.56
N GLU A 65 2.36 6.15 -26.40
CA GLU A 65 2.33 5.49 -25.08
C GLU A 65 0.96 5.53 -24.38
N LEU A 66 0.09 6.47 -24.75
CA LEU A 66 -1.20 6.74 -24.08
C LEU A 66 -2.40 6.63 -25.04
N TYR A 67 -2.39 5.67 -25.98
CA TYR A 67 -3.59 5.28 -26.75
C TYR A 67 -4.68 4.78 -25.79
N ILE A 68 -5.45 5.72 -25.24
CA ILE A 68 -6.78 5.54 -24.67
C ILE A 68 -7.59 6.66 -25.28
N SER A 69 -7.90 6.52 -26.57
CA SER A 69 -8.63 7.52 -27.35
C SER A 69 -10.14 7.48 -27.10
N HIS A 70 -10.64 6.57 -26.25
CA HIS A 70 -12.07 6.49 -25.97
C HIS A 70 -12.40 6.25 -24.48
N PRO A 71 -13.38 7.00 -23.93
CA PRO A 71 -13.84 6.81 -22.55
C PRO A 71 -14.50 5.44 -22.28
N ASN A 72 -14.80 4.66 -23.32
CA ASN A 72 -15.38 3.32 -23.18
C ASN A 72 -14.35 2.23 -22.83
N GLU A 73 -13.07 2.57 -22.66
CA GLU A 73 -11.99 1.60 -22.36
C GLU A 73 -11.54 1.64 -20.89
N LEU A 74 -12.45 1.93 -19.96
CA LEU A 74 -12.19 1.85 -18.51
C LEU A 74 -11.81 0.43 -18.03
N GLU A 75 -12.05 -0.58 -18.86
CA GLU A 75 -11.67 -1.99 -18.61
C GLU A 75 -10.29 -2.35 -19.18
N HIS A 76 -9.58 -1.43 -19.84
CA HIS A 76 -8.28 -1.75 -20.43
C HIS A 76 -7.24 -2.04 -19.31
N PRO A 77 -6.53 -3.19 -19.35
CA PRO A 77 -5.59 -3.57 -18.30
C PRO A 77 -4.42 -2.60 -18.14
N SER A 78 -4.11 -1.81 -19.18
CA SER A 78 -3.14 -0.71 -19.15
C SER A 78 -3.61 0.44 -18.26
N PHE A 79 -4.90 0.81 -18.33
CA PHE A 79 -5.49 1.88 -17.52
C PHE A 79 -5.51 1.54 -16.03
N ILE A 80 -5.94 0.33 -15.68
CA ILE A 80 -5.93 -0.17 -14.29
C ILE A 80 -4.50 -0.20 -13.74
N LYS A 81 -3.52 -0.58 -14.58
CA LYS A 81 -2.10 -0.57 -14.19
C LYS A 81 -1.57 0.83 -13.97
N SER A 82 -1.96 1.81 -14.79
CA SER A 82 -1.57 3.22 -14.64
C SER A 82 -2.22 3.87 -13.40
N ILE A 83 -3.51 3.64 -13.15
CA ILE A 83 -4.18 4.07 -11.92
C ILE A 83 -3.53 3.44 -10.69
N ARG A 84 -3.24 2.13 -10.73
CA ARG A 84 -2.52 1.46 -9.63
C ARG A 84 -1.10 2.02 -9.46
N GLY A 85 -0.46 2.51 -10.51
CA GLY A 85 0.82 3.21 -10.42
C GLY A 85 0.71 4.57 -9.71
N PHE A 86 -0.41 5.27 -9.89
CA PHE A 86 -0.63 6.62 -9.36
C PHE A 86 -1.26 6.63 -7.95
N PHE A 87 -2.20 5.72 -7.67
CA PHE A 87 -2.95 5.64 -6.40
C PHE A 87 -2.66 4.37 -5.58
N GLY A 88 -1.92 3.40 -6.13
CA GLY A 88 -1.55 2.19 -5.42
C GLY A 88 -0.34 2.39 -4.52
N PRO A 89 -0.09 1.44 -3.59
CA PRO A 89 1.07 1.52 -2.71
C PRO A 89 2.36 1.54 -3.53
N SER A 90 3.24 2.46 -3.18
CA SER A 90 4.52 2.58 -3.87
C SER A 90 5.32 1.28 -3.72
N ARG A 91 6.27 1.02 -4.65
CA ARG A 91 7.17 -0.14 -4.53
C ARG A 91 7.86 -0.20 -3.17
N ARG A 92 8.21 0.97 -2.62
CA ARG A 92 8.82 1.13 -1.30
C ARG A 92 7.87 0.74 -0.17
N GLU A 93 6.59 1.08 -0.26
CA GLU A 93 5.59 0.69 0.74
C GLU A 93 5.31 -0.80 0.70
N ILE A 94 5.25 -1.40 -0.48
CA ILE A 94 5.13 -2.85 -0.64
C ILE A 94 6.33 -3.56 -0.01
N GLU A 95 7.53 -3.05 -0.24
CA GLU A 95 8.76 -3.59 0.35
C GLU A 95 8.79 -3.44 1.87
N LEU A 96 8.45 -2.26 2.40
CA LEU A 96 8.32 -2.02 3.83
C LEU A 96 7.27 -2.93 4.48
N SER A 97 6.15 -3.16 3.81
CA SER A 97 5.10 -4.07 4.28
C SER A 97 5.64 -5.51 4.40
N LYS A 98 6.36 -6.00 3.38
CA LYS A 98 7.00 -7.33 3.43
C LYS A 98 8.04 -7.44 4.55
N GLN A 99 8.87 -6.41 4.74
CA GLN A 99 9.87 -6.38 5.81
C GLN A 99 9.21 -6.42 7.19
N ARG A 100 8.12 -5.65 7.39
CA ARG A 100 7.35 -5.68 8.65
C ARG A 100 6.77 -7.06 8.92
N GLN A 101 6.19 -7.70 7.91
CA GLN A 101 5.62 -9.04 8.07
C GLN A 101 6.69 -10.07 8.45
N ALA A 102 7.85 -10.04 7.78
CA ALA A 102 8.96 -10.92 8.11
C ALA A 102 9.51 -10.70 9.53
N LEU A 103 9.52 -9.46 10.02
CA LEU A 103 9.91 -9.14 11.40
C LEU A 103 8.91 -9.66 12.42
N ILE A 104 7.61 -9.55 12.15
CA ILE A 104 6.55 -10.06 13.02
C ILE A 104 6.66 -11.59 13.13
N GLU A 105 6.75 -12.30 11.99
CA GLU A 105 6.89 -13.76 11.99
C GLU A 105 8.14 -14.22 12.77
N ARG A 106 9.24 -13.47 12.68
CA ARG A 106 10.45 -13.76 13.46
C ARG A 106 10.24 -13.55 14.95
N ALA A 107 9.54 -12.48 15.34
CA ALA A 107 9.21 -12.20 16.73
C ALA A 107 8.29 -13.28 17.31
N GLU A 108 7.25 -13.68 16.58
CA GLU A 108 6.32 -14.75 16.98
C GLU A 108 7.04 -16.08 17.20
N ARG A 109 7.96 -16.47 16.29
CA ARG A 109 8.76 -17.70 16.49
C ARG A 109 9.67 -17.60 17.72
N ALA A 110 10.28 -16.44 17.95
CA ALA A 110 11.13 -16.24 19.13
C ALA A 110 10.31 -16.29 20.43
N GLU A 111 9.09 -15.73 20.42
CA GLU A 111 8.17 -15.78 21.53
C GLU A 111 7.75 -17.22 21.86
N ILE A 112 7.33 -18.01 20.86
CA ILE A 112 6.99 -19.42 21.05
C ILE A 112 8.16 -20.18 21.64
N SER A 113 9.36 -20.03 21.06
CA SER A 113 10.56 -20.71 21.55
C SER A 113 10.94 -20.30 22.98
N ALA A 114 10.74 -19.04 23.35
CA ALA A 114 10.95 -18.56 24.71
C ALA A 114 9.96 -19.19 25.70
N PHE A 115 8.68 -19.29 25.32
CA PHE A 115 7.67 -19.95 26.15
C PHE A 115 7.92 -21.45 26.31
N GLU A 116 8.36 -22.13 25.26
CA GLU A 116 8.75 -23.54 25.33
C GLU A 116 9.94 -23.73 26.28
N SER A 117 10.97 -22.89 26.16
CA SER A 117 12.14 -22.92 27.05
C SER A 117 11.73 -22.67 28.51
N LEU A 118 10.82 -21.71 28.76
CA LEU A 118 10.28 -21.46 30.10
C LEU A 118 9.50 -22.66 30.64
N ALA A 119 8.68 -23.32 29.82
CA ALA A 119 7.96 -24.52 30.22
C ALA A 119 8.90 -25.68 30.58
N GLU A 120 9.97 -25.87 29.80
CA GLU A 120 11.02 -26.86 30.10
C GLU A 120 11.73 -26.54 31.41
N THR A 121 12.13 -25.29 31.63
CA THR A 121 12.79 -24.90 32.89
C THR A 121 11.89 -25.15 34.10
N ALA A 122 10.60 -24.79 34.02
CA ALA A 122 9.63 -25.05 35.09
C ALA A 122 9.46 -26.55 35.37
N LYS A 123 9.51 -27.40 34.34
CA LYS A 123 9.46 -28.86 34.50
C LYS A 123 10.70 -29.37 35.25
N VAL A 124 11.89 -28.93 34.83
CA VAL A 124 13.16 -29.30 35.49
C VAL A 124 13.19 -28.83 36.95
N GLU A 125 12.66 -27.64 37.25
CA GLU A 125 12.56 -27.16 38.63
C GLU A 125 11.67 -28.03 39.51
N ARG A 126 10.53 -28.49 39.00
CA ARG A 126 9.65 -29.42 39.72
C ARG A 126 10.34 -30.76 39.98
N GLU A 127 10.98 -31.34 38.97
CA GLU A 127 11.72 -32.59 39.10
C GLU A 127 12.86 -32.46 40.13
N ARG A 128 13.59 -31.34 40.11
CA ARG A 128 14.62 -31.02 41.10
C ARG A 128 14.05 -30.98 42.52
N ASP A 129 12.90 -30.32 42.70
CA ASP A 129 12.29 -30.16 44.02
C ASP A 129 11.73 -31.48 44.56
N GLU A 130 11.16 -32.33 43.70
CA GLU A 130 10.75 -33.69 44.05
C GLU A 130 11.95 -34.55 44.48
N LEU A 131 13.06 -34.53 43.73
CA LEU A 131 14.28 -35.26 44.07
C LEU A 131 14.88 -34.80 45.40
N ARG A 132 14.88 -33.47 45.65
CA ARG A 132 15.30 -32.91 46.95
C ARG A 132 14.41 -33.39 48.09
N GLY A 133 13.10 -33.46 47.86
CA GLY A 133 12.13 -34.02 48.82
C GLY A 133 12.45 -35.47 49.17
N LYS A 134 12.65 -36.32 48.15
CA LYS A 134 13.01 -37.75 48.33
C LYS A 134 14.34 -37.92 49.06
N LEU A 135 15.36 -37.14 48.72
CA LEU A 135 16.65 -37.18 49.41
C LEU A 135 16.55 -36.81 50.89
N LYS A 136 15.70 -35.82 51.22
CA LYS A 136 15.47 -35.43 52.61
C LYS A 136 14.75 -36.54 53.40
N GLN A 137 13.79 -37.22 52.78
CA GLN A 137 13.11 -38.37 53.39
C GLN A 137 14.09 -39.51 53.67
N LEU A 138 14.85 -39.94 52.66
CA LEU A 138 15.85 -41.00 52.81
C LEU A 138 16.91 -40.68 53.87
N LYS A 139 17.35 -39.42 53.96
CA LYS A 139 18.30 -38.98 54.99
C LYS A 139 17.71 -39.01 56.40
N ASN A 140 16.40 -38.78 56.55
CA ASN A 140 15.72 -38.83 57.84
C ASN A 140 15.40 -40.28 58.26
N GLU A 141 15.18 -41.19 57.31
CA GLU A 141 14.96 -42.62 57.58
C GLU A 141 16.25 -43.39 57.90
N ALA A 142 17.41 -42.87 57.48
CA ALA A 142 18.73 -43.46 57.72
C ALA A 142 19.39 -43.05 59.06
N ASN A 143 18.76 -42.14 59.83
CA ASN A 143 19.17 -41.74 61.18
C ASN A 143 18.20 -42.33 62.21
#